data_AF-A0A7S1CUN7-F1
#
_entry.id   AF-A0A7S1CUN7-F1
#
_cell.length_a   1.000
_cell.length_b   1.000
_cell.length_c   1.000
_cell.angle_alpha   90.00
_cell.angle_beta   90.00
_cell.angle_gamma   90.00
#
_symmetry.space_group_name_H-M   'P 1'
#
loop_
_entity.id
_entity.type
_entity.pdbx_description
1 polymer ?
#
loop_
_entity_poly.entity_id
_entity_poly.type
_entity_poly.pdbx_seq_one_letter_code
_entity_poly.pdbx_strand_id
1 'polypeptide(L)'
;HKTLMIACASPSHKNAEESLNCLRYANRAKNIQNKAVVNIDPHSKLVNALRGQVEALAGELLRLSNRGGGKVDNERFTLEMLQILVKGGKEAQAITIGGKEKSPMI
;
A
#
# COMPACT_ATOMS: atom_id res chain seq x y z
N HIS A 1 4.59 -11.07 2.17
CA HIS A 1 5.19 -11.31 3.49
C HIS A 1 4.86 -12.72 3.94
N LYS A 2 5.85 -13.47 4.43
CA LYS A 2 5.69 -14.82 4.99
C LYS A 2 6.62 -14.89 6.21
N THR A 3 6.16 -15.51 7.30
CA THR A 3 6.97 -15.67 8.51
C THR A 3 7.51 -17.09 8.55
N LEU A 4 8.80 -17.22 8.86
CA LEU A 4 9.48 -18.50 9.01
C LEU A 4 10.00 -18.58 10.45
N MET A 5 9.80 -19.74 11.07
CA MET A 5 10.44 -20.10 12.33
C MET A 5 11.26 -21.37 12.08
N ILE A 6 12.53 -21.37 12.48
CA ILE A 6 13.40 -22.55 12.45
C ILE A 6 13.60 -23.00 13.89
N ALA A 7 13.24 -24.25 14.17
CA ALA A 7 13.49 -24.87 15.47
C ALA A 7 14.78 -25.70 15.37
N CYS A 8 15.77 -25.36 16.20
CA CYS A 8 17.01 -26.10 16.30
C CYS A 8 16.94 -27.03 17.51
N ALA A 9 17.24 -28.31 17.33
CA ALA A 9 17.20 -29.31 18.39
C ALA A 9 18.50 -30.12 18.40
N SER A 10 18.91 -30.57 19.58
CA SER A 10 20.12 -31.40 19.76
C SER A 10 19.72 -32.88 19.87
N PRO A 11 20.43 -33.80 19.19
CA PRO A 11 20.16 -35.23 19.29
C PRO A 11 20.68 -35.85 20.61
N SER A 12 21.40 -35.10 21.44
CA SER A 12 21.96 -35.60 22.69
C SER A 12 20.89 -35.81 23.76
N HIS A 13 20.93 -36.96 24.45
CA HIS A 13 20.04 -37.27 25.56
C HIS A 13 20.09 -36.22 26.69
N LYS A 14 21.27 -35.63 26.93
CA LYS A 14 21.44 -34.59 27.98
C LYS A 14 20.55 -33.35 27.73
N ASN A 15 20.22 -33.09 26.47
CA ASN A 15 19.45 -31.92 26.05
C ASN A 15 18.06 -32.32 25.53
N ALA A 16 17.59 -33.53 25.84
CA ALA A 16 16.33 -34.07 25.35
C ALA A 16 15.12 -33.25 25.85
N GLU A 17 15.15 -32.82 27.12
CA GLU A 17 14.08 -32.00 27.71
C GLU A 17 13.96 -30.64 27.01
N GLU A 18 15.08 -29.93 26.85
CA GLU A 18 15.10 -28.62 26.17
C GLU A 18 14.69 -28.73 24.70
N SER A 19 15.17 -29.78 24.01
CA SER A 19 14.80 -30.05 22.63
C SER A 19 13.29 -30.33 22.50
N LEU A 20 12.71 -31.05 23.46
CA LEU A 20 11.26 -31.29 23.50
C LEU A 20 10.48 -29.99 23.73
N ASN A 21 10.96 -29.12 24.62
CA ASN A 21 10.35 -27.82 24.87
C ASN A 21 10.40 -26.91 23.63
N CYS A 22 11.53 -26.91 22.91
CA CYS A 22 11.68 -26.21 21.63
C CYS A 22 10.67 -26.71 20.58
N LEU A 23 10.54 -28.03 20.41
CA LEU A 23 9.58 -28.63 19.47
C LEU A 23 8.12 -28.34 19.84
N ARG A 24 7.78 -28.37 21.13
CA ARG A 24 6.45 -27.99 21.62
C ARG A 24 6.15 -26.52 21.31
N TYR A 25 7.14 -25.63 21.49
CA TYR A 25 6.99 -24.23 21.13
C TYR A 25 6.82 -24.05 19.62
N ALA A 26 7.62 -24.73 18.80
CA ALA A 26 7.49 -24.71 17.34
C ALA A 26 6.11 -25.19 16.86
N ASN A 27 5.57 -26.24 17.50
CA ASN A 27 4.23 -26.73 17.20
C ASN A 27 3.13 -25.70 17.53
N ARG A 28 3.28 -24.94 18.62
CA ARG A 28 2.37 -23.82 18.91
C ARG A 28 2.54 -22.68 17.91
N ALA A 29 3.77 -22.34 17.57
CA ALA A 29 4.09 -21.26 16.64
C ALA A 29 3.53 -21.50 15.23
N LYS A 30 3.44 -22.77 14.80
CA LYS A 30 2.76 -23.17 13.55
C LYS A 30 1.32 -22.66 13.45
N ASN A 31 0.63 -22.52 14.58
CA ASN A 31 -0.77 -22.12 14.62
C ASN A 31 -0.94 -20.58 14.62
N ILE A 32 0.14 -19.81 14.65
CA ILE A 32 0.08 -18.34 14.61
C ILE A 32 -0.31 -17.89 13.21
N GLN A 33 -1.44 -17.17 13.11
CA GLN A 33 -1.92 -16.61 11.86
C GLN A 33 -1.53 -15.14 11.75
N ASN A 34 -0.60 -14.84 10.84
CA ASN A 34 -0.15 -13.47 10.61
C ASN A 34 -1.05 -12.76 9.60
N LYS A 35 -1.65 -11.64 10.00
CA LYS A 35 -2.34 -10.71 9.10
C LYS A 35 -1.34 -9.72 8.52
N ALA A 36 -0.62 -10.15 7.48
CA ALA A 36 0.29 -9.25 6.79
C ALA A 36 -0.49 -8.16 6.03
N VAL A 37 -0.22 -6.90 6.37
CA VAL A 37 -0.76 -5.72 5.68
C VAL A 37 0.38 -5.07 4.91
N VAL A 38 0.15 -4.70 3.65
CA VAL A 38 1.12 -3.89 2.89
C VAL A 38 1.24 -2.54 3.59
N ASN A 39 2.44 -2.18 3.99
CA ASN A 39 2.67 -0.89 4.62
C ASN A 39 2.55 0.21 3.56
N ILE A 40 1.39 0.85 3.50
CA ILE A 40 1.13 2.02 2.67
C ILE A 40 1.37 3.23 3.56
N ASP A 41 2.29 4.08 3.13
CA ASP A 41 2.55 5.35 3.82
C ASP A 41 1.24 6.14 4.01
N PRO A 42 0.91 6.60 5.23
CA PRO A 42 -0.34 7.31 5.51
C PRO A 42 -0.54 8.54 4.62
N HIS A 43 0.54 9.24 4.27
CA HIS A 43 0.47 10.40 3.38
C HIS A 43 0.13 9.97 1.95
N SER A 44 0.78 8.92 1.45
CA SER A 44 0.47 8.33 0.14
C SER A 44 -0.96 7.80 0.06
N LYS A 45 -1.49 7.21 1.14
CA LYS A 45 -2.90 6.78 1.22
C LYS A 45 -3.85 7.97 1.11
N LEU A 46 -3.56 9.06 1.83
CA LEU A 46 -4.36 10.28 1.79
C LEU A 46 -4.31 10.93 0.40
N VAL A 47 -3.12 11.05 -0.19
CA VAL A 47 -2.95 11.61 -1.54
C VAL A 47 -3.74 10.79 -2.57
N ASN A 48 -3.71 9.46 -2.49
CA ASN A 48 -4.49 8.60 -3.39
C ASN A 48 -6.01 8.76 -3.20
N ALA A 49 -6.48 8.87 -1.95
CA ALA A 49 -7.90 9.12 -1.68
C ALA A 49 -8.36 10.47 -2.24
N LEU A 50 -7.56 11.52 -2.03
CA LEU A 50 -7.83 12.86 -2.54
C LEU A 50 -7.81 12.90 -4.07
N ARG A 51 -6.84 12.22 -4.71
CA ARG A 51 -6.80 12.09 -6.18
C ARG A 51 -8.05 11.39 -6.73
N GLY A 52 -8.51 10.31 -6.08
CA GLY A 52 -9.73 9.62 -6.49
C GLY A 52 -10.99 10.48 -6.33
N GLN A 53 -11.06 11.30 -5.27
CA GLN A 53 -12.15 12.28 -5.12
C GLN A 53 -12.12 13.33 -6.23
N VAL A 54 -10.94 13.89 -6.53
CA VAL A 54 -10.79 14.87 -7.62
C VAL A 54 -11.20 14.28 -8.96
N GLU A 55 -10.82 13.04 -9.26
CA GLU A 55 -11.21 12.35 -10.49
C GLU A 55 -12.74 12.13 -10.58
N ALA A 56 -13.38 11.70 -9.49
CA ALA A 56 -14.82 11.48 -9.45
C ALA A 56 -15.59 12.79 -9.69
N LEU A 57 -15.21 13.86 -9.00
CA LEU A 57 -15.83 15.18 -9.18
C LEU A 57 -15.57 15.75 -10.58
N ALA A 58 -14.35 15.59 -11.11
CA ALA A 58 -13.99 15.99 -12.47
C ALA A 58 -14.84 15.27 -13.52
N GLY A 59 -15.05 13.96 -13.34
CA GLY A 59 -15.90 13.16 -14.21
C GLY A 59 -17.37 13.61 -14.17
N GLU A 60 -17.90 13.92 -12.99
CA GLU A 60 -19.26 14.44 -12.85
C GLU A 60 -19.44 15.80 -13.55
N LEU A 61 -18.49 16.73 -13.34
CA LEU A 61 -18.50 18.04 -14.00
C LEU A 61 -18.44 17.91 -15.53
N LEU A 62 -17.61 17.02 -16.06
CA LEU A 62 -17.54 16.77 -17.51
C LEU A 62 -18.86 16.20 -18.06
N ARG A 63 -19.49 15.28 -17.33
CA ARG A 63 -20.80 14.71 -17.72
C ARG A 63 -21.90 15.77 -17.74
N LEU A 64 -21.91 16.67 -16.76
CA LEU A 64 -22.86 17.78 -16.69
C LEU A 64 -22.59 18.82 -17.78
N SER A 65 -21.32 19.16 -18.03
CA SER A 65 -20.92 20.08 -19.10
C SER A 65 -21.38 19.59 -20.48
N ASN A 66 -21.24 18.30 -20.77
CA ASN A 66 -21.70 17.70 -22.03
C ASN A 66 -23.24 17.63 -22.16
N ARG A 67 -24.01 17.77 -21.08
CA ARG A 67 -25.48 17.66 -21.08
C ARG A 67 -26.22 18.99 -21.25
N GLY A 68 -25.51 20.11 -21.26
CA GLY A 68 -26.06 21.41 -21.66
C GLY A 68 -25.87 22.52 -20.63
N GLY A 69 -25.12 23.55 -21.02
CA GLY A 69 -25.42 24.95 -20.64
C GLY A 69 -24.70 25.58 -19.44
N GLY A 70 -23.71 24.94 -18.82
CA GLY A 70 -22.90 25.58 -17.78
C GLY A 70 -21.58 26.13 -18.32
N LYS A 71 -21.47 27.45 -18.54
CA LYS A 71 -20.17 28.11 -18.74
C LYS A 71 -19.38 27.95 -17.44
N VAL A 72 -18.35 27.10 -17.46
CA VAL A 72 -17.39 27.00 -16.36
C VAL A 72 -16.39 28.13 -16.57
N ASP A 73 -16.42 29.12 -15.69
CA ASP A 73 -15.57 30.31 -15.78
C ASP A 73 -14.10 29.87 -15.72
N ASN A 74 -13.44 30.15 -16.83
CA ASN A 74 -12.19 29.54 -17.25
C ASN A 74 -11.00 30.34 -16.72
N GLU A 75 -10.60 30.14 -15.47
CA GLU A 75 -9.26 30.55 -15.02
C GLU A 75 -8.54 29.55 -14.07
N ARG A 76 -9.14 28.41 -13.71
CA ARG A 76 -8.42 27.42 -12.85
C ARG A 76 -8.55 25.95 -13.21
N PHE A 77 -9.52 25.53 -14.01
CA PHE A 77 -9.72 24.12 -14.36
C PHE A 77 -9.99 23.99 -15.86
N THR A 78 -8.93 23.96 -16.66
CA THR A 78 -9.08 23.66 -18.09
C THR A 78 -9.61 22.24 -18.26
N LEU A 79 -10.45 22.02 -19.27
CA LEU A 79 -10.95 20.69 -19.66
C LEU A 79 -9.81 19.69 -19.88
N GLU A 80 -8.66 20.19 -20.30
CA GLU A 80 -7.42 19.44 -20.45
C GLU A 80 -6.87 18.94 -19.10
N MET A 81 -6.87 19.78 -18.06
CA MET A 81 -6.49 19.40 -16.69
C MET A 81 -7.41 18.30 -16.15
N LEU A 82 -8.73 18.43 -16.37
CA LEU A 82 -9.71 17.40 -15.99
C LEU A 82 -9.46 16.09 -16.75
N GLN A 83 -9.11 16.17 -18.03
CA GLN A 83 -8.83 14.99 -18.85
C GLN A 83 -7.49 14.31 -18.47
N ILE A 84 -6.49 15.06 -18.03
CA ILE A 84 -5.23 14.54 -17.47
C ILE A 84 -5.48 13.84 -16.12
N LEU A 85 -6.34 14.42 -15.28
CA LEU A 85 -6.73 13.85 -13.99
C LEU A 85 -7.55 12.55 -14.17
N VAL A 86 -8.49 12.53 -15.12
CA VAL A 86 -9.32 11.34 -15.47
C VAL A 86 -8.53 10.26 -16.21
N LYS A 87 -7.52 10.62 -17.01
CA LYS A 87 -6.67 9.63 -17.69
C LYS A 87 -5.60 9.01 -16.78
N GLY A 88 -5.60 9.33 -15.48
CA GLY A 88 -4.61 8.79 -14.54
C GLY A 88 -3.20 9.11 -15.00
N GLY A 89 -2.83 10.39 -15.02
CA GLY A 89 -1.49 10.83 -15.41
C GLY A 89 -0.40 10.03 -14.70
N LYS A 90 0.34 9.23 -15.48
CA LYS A 90 1.59 8.55 -15.05
C LYS A 90 2.61 9.55 -14.47
N GLU A 91 2.46 10.85 -14.71
CA GLU A 91 3.35 11.90 -14.23
C GLU A 91 3.08 12.38 -12.80
N ALA A 92 1.90 12.11 -12.23
CA ALA A 92 1.62 12.48 -10.84
C ALA A 92 2.38 11.58 -9.82
N GLN A 93 3.04 10.51 -10.29
CA GLN A 93 3.92 9.66 -9.48
C GLN A 93 5.33 10.24 -9.29
N ALA A 94 5.68 11.35 -9.96
CA ALA A 94 7.04 11.91 -9.92
C ALA A 94 7.28 12.92 -8.76
N ILE A 95 6.27 13.26 -7.95
CA ILE A 95 6.48 14.12 -6.78
C ILE A 95 6.94 13.24 -5.60
N THR A 96 8.23 12.93 -5.64
CA THR A 96 8.98 12.24 -4.59
C THR A 96 8.99 13.11 -3.33
N ILE A 97 8.50 12.59 -2.21
CA ILE A 97 8.92 13.06 -0.88
C ILE A 97 9.57 11.88 -0.16
N GLY A 98 10.89 11.95 -0.01
CA GLY A 98 11.65 11.18 0.97
C GLY A 98 12.12 9.82 0.51
N GLY A 99 13.40 9.75 0.12
CA GLY A 99 14.11 8.49 -0.02
C GLY A 99 14.12 7.70 1.29
N LYS A 100 13.91 6.39 1.17
CA LYS A 100 14.68 5.42 1.96
C LYS A 100 15.25 4.39 1.03
N GLU A 101 16.52 4.59 0.77
CA GLU A 101 17.48 3.57 0.37
C GLU A 101 17.15 2.25 1.06
N LYS A 102 16.80 1.23 0.28
CA LYS A 102 16.79 -0.14 0.78
C LYS A 102 18.25 -0.53 0.98
N SER A 103 18.77 -0.39 2.18
CA SER A 103 19.96 -1.13 2.58
C SER A 103 19.60 -2.62 2.58
N PRO A 104 20.27 -3.47 1.79
CA PRO A 104 20.14 -4.91 1.95
C PRO A 104 20.84 -5.28 3.27
N MET A 105 20.07 -5.76 4.24
CA MET A 105 20.64 -6.51 5.35
C MET A 105 20.97 -7.90 4.83
N ILE A 106 22.26 -8.13 4.56
CA ILE A 106 22.88 -9.46 4.58
C ILE A 106 23.66 -9.55 5.88
#